data_AF-A0A943PMJ3-F1
#
_entry.id   AF-A0A943PMJ3-F1
#
_cell.length_a   1.000
_cell.length_b   1.000
_cell.length_c   1.000
_cell.angle_alpha   90.00
_cell.angle_beta   90.00
_cell.angle_gamma   90.00
#
_symmetry.space_group_name_H-M   'P 1'
#
loop_
_entity.id
_entity.type
_entity.pdbx_description
1 polymer ?
#
loop_
_entity_poly.entity_id
_entity_poly.type
_entity_poly.pdbx_seq_one_letter_code
_entity_poly.pdbx_strand_id
1 'polypeptide(L)'
;MKKFLSMTLLFTAMFLTFSACSSDDDDFDYPMDTLYGSWEGISINVNGGWVNITEYPYTKFAFSIKFNSDGTYSGRGYFGNGSGTYTAKGKTIITYVNGKEYLRYEVKSLSNNIAELSMTVDGSGETLEVKAMKK
;
A
#
# COMPACT_ATOMS: atom_id res chain seq x y z
N MET A 1 -34.92 -19.38 -58.88
CA MET A 1 -35.70 -19.14 -57.65
C MET A 1 -34.72 -18.99 -56.49
N LYS A 2 -34.80 -17.85 -55.78
CA LYS A 2 -33.95 -17.46 -54.64
C LYS A 2 -34.05 -18.45 -53.48
N LYS A 3 -32.92 -18.84 -52.87
CA LYS A 3 -32.73 -19.12 -51.41
C LYS A 3 -31.24 -18.89 -51.06
N PHE A 4 -30.92 -17.87 -50.25
CA PHE A 4 -30.38 -17.97 -48.87
C PHE A 4 -29.02 -18.72 -48.81
N LEU A 5 -27.93 -18.21 -48.23
CA LEU A 5 -27.81 -17.58 -46.91
C LEU A 5 -26.41 -16.95 -46.76
N SER A 6 -26.38 -15.85 -46.01
CA SER A 6 -25.24 -15.18 -45.34
C SER A 6 -24.07 -16.08 -44.88
N MET A 7 -22.83 -15.61 -45.04
CA MET A 7 -21.84 -15.57 -43.94
C MET A 7 -20.60 -14.73 -44.31
N THR A 8 -20.45 -13.60 -43.64
CA THR A 8 -19.34 -12.66 -43.68
C THR A 8 -18.10 -13.23 -42.97
N LEU A 9 -16.90 -13.04 -43.52
CA LEU A 9 -15.65 -13.11 -42.76
C LEU A 9 -14.72 -11.97 -43.20
N LEU A 10 -14.89 -10.80 -42.59
CA LEU A 10 -13.99 -9.66 -42.72
C LEU A 10 -12.84 -9.84 -41.72
N PHE A 11 -11.66 -10.15 -42.23
CA PHE A 11 -10.40 -10.08 -41.48
C PHE A 11 -9.97 -8.62 -41.37
N THR A 12 -10.36 -7.95 -40.28
CA THR A 12 -9.81 -6.63 -39.93
C THR A 12 -8.66 -6.84 -38.96
N ALA A 13 -7.44 -6.87 -39.49
CA ALA A 13 -6.22 -6.80 -38.68
C ALA A 13 -6.11 -5.39 -38.09
N MET A 14 -6.58 -5.22 -36.85
CA MET A 14 -6.26 -4.02 -36.07
C MET A 14 -4.82 -4.15 -35.61
N PHE A 15 -3.96 -3.35 -36.23
CA PHE A 15 -2.64 -3.02 -35.70
C PHE A 15 -2.83 -2.46 -34.30
N LEU A 16 -2.52 -3.27 -33.28
CA LEU A 16 -2.29 -2.77 -31.94
C LEU A 16 -1.00 -1.96 -32.00
N THR A 17 -1.14 -0.66 -32.27
CA THR A 17 -0.10 0.30 -31.91
C THR A 17 -0.06 0.28 -30.39
N PHE A 18 0.88 -0.48 -29.83
CA PHE A 18 1.29 -0.29 -28.45
C PHE A 18 1.80 1.13 -28.37
N SER A 19 0.95 2.05 -27.91
CA SER A 19 1.40 3.30 -27.33
C SER A 19 2.37 2.87 -26.23
N ALA A 20 3.66 3.04 -26.49
CA ALA A 20 4.69 2.98 -25.49
C ALA A 20 4.32 4.04 -24.44
N CYS A 21 3.56 3.61 -23.44
CA CYS A 21 3.40 4.34 -22.21
C CYS A 21 4.81 4.42 -21.66
N SER A 22 5.33 5.63 -21.54
CA SER A 22 6.60 5.92 -20.87
C SER A 22 6.70 5.02 -19.65
N SER A 23 7.70 4.16 -19.63
CA SER A 23 8.11 3.40 -18.45
C SER A 23 8.68 4.40 -17.44
N ASP A 24 7.81 5.24 -16.89
CA ASP A 24 8.04 5.94 -15.63
C ASP A 24 7.73 4.91 -14.54
N ASP A 25 8.57 3.89 -14.50
CA ASP A 25 8.60 2.93 -13.41
C ASP A 25 9.29 3.65 -12.25
N ASP A 26 8.52 4.47 -11.53
CA ASP A 26 8.92 5.01 -10.24
C ASP A 26 9.05 3.84 -9.26
N ASP A 27 10.21 3.18 -9.29
CA ASP A 27 10.59 2.16 -8.33
C ASP A 27 10.50 2.69 -6.90
N PHE A 28 10.36 1.80 -5.93
CA PHE A 28 10.38 2.19 -4.53
C PHE A 28 11.77 2.72 -4.14
N ASP A 29 11.83 3.86 -3.43
CA ASP A 29 13.06 4.58 -3.06
C ASP A 29 13.98 3.77 -2.12
N TYR A 30 13.49 2.65 -1.58
CA TYR A 30 14.21 1.79 -0.66
C TYR A 30 14.29 0.36 -1.21
N PRO A 31 15.33 -0.43 -0.88
CA PRO A 31 15.39 -1.84 -1.27
C PRO A 31 14.17 -2.59 -0.73
N MET A 32 13.41 -3.29 -1.56
CA MET A 32 12.14 -3.91 -1.15
C MET A 32 12.26 -4.88 0.03
N ASP A 33 13.40 -5.57 0.17
CA ASP A 33 13.69 -6.45 1.31
C ASP A 33 13.67 -5.72 2.66
N THR A 34 13.90 -4.40 2.65
CA THR A 34 13.78 -3.58 3.87
C THR A 34 12.32 -3.46 4.31
N LEU A 35 11.35 -3.43 3.39
CA LEU A 35 9.93 -3.33 3.69
C LEU A 35 9.33 -4.65 4.17
N TYR A 36 9.71 -5.77 3.55
CA TYR A 36 9.12 -7.09 3.84
C TYR A 36 9.31 -7.51 5.29
N GLY A 37 8.30 -8.14 5.89
CA GLY A 37 8.31 -8.57 7.29
C GLY A 37 7.25 -7.88 8.13
N SER A 38 7.31 -8.10 9.45
CA SER A 38 6.35 -7.57 10.41
C SER A 38 6.84 -6.26 11.02
N TRP A 39 5.94 -5.29 11.11
CA TRP A 39 6.17 -3.98 11.71
C TRP A 39 5.15 -3.73 12.80
N GLU A 40 5.60 -3.23 13.95
CA GLU A 40 4.75 -2.85 15.08
C GLU A 40 4.82 -1.35 15.32
N GLY A 41 3.68 -0.70 15.47
CA GLY A 41 3.61 0.70 15.85
C GLY A 41 4.18 0.92 17.25
N ILE A 42 5.15 1.83 17.37
CA ILE A 42 5.80 2.15 18.65
C ILE A 42 5.45 3.55 19.17
N SER A 43 5.19 4.51 18.28
CA SER A 43 4.78 5.85 18.69
C SER A 43 3.93 6.55 17.64
N ILE A 44 3.08 7.46 18.10
CA ILE A 44 2.28 8.35 17.24
C ILE A 44 2.54 9.81 17.63
N ASN A 45 2.49 10.74 16.68
CA ASN A 45 2.60 12.16 17.00
C ASN A 45 1.21 12.74 17.30
N VAL A 46 1.06 13.37 18.45
CA VAL A 46 -0.15 14.06 18.89
C VAL A 46 0.23 15.49 19.27
N ASN A 47 -0.35 16.47 18.59
CA ASN A 47 -0.13 17.91 18.85
C ASN A 47 1.36 18.30 18.87
N GLY A 48 2.18 17.70 18.00
CA GLY A 48 3.62 17.96 17.90
C GLY A 48 4.51 17.10 18.80
N GLY A 49 3.93 16.32 19.72
CA GLY A 49 4.67 15.43 20.63
C GLY A 49 4.54 13.95 20.28
N TRP A 50 5.63 13.20 20.38
CA TRP A 50 5.60 11.74 20.21
C TRP A 50 5.12 11.05 21.48
N VAL A 51 4.08 10.23 21.34
CA VAL A 51 3.50 9.40 22.41
C VAL A 51 3.89 7.94 22.17
N ASN A 52 4.53 7.29 23.16
CA ASN A 52 4.80 5.85 23.13
C ASN A 52 3.48 5.07 23.28
N ILE A 53 3.15 4.25 22.27
CA ILE A 53 1.90 3.46 22.26
C ILE A 53 2.11 1.99 22.69
N THR A 54 3.34 1.62 23.06
CA THR A 54 3.67 0.27 23.57
C THR A 54 3.39 0.11 25.06
N GLU A 55 3.08 1.21 25.77
CA GLU A 55 2.89 1.25 27.22
C GLU A 55 1.49 1.72 27.63
N TYR A 56 1.03 1.32 28.81
CA TYR A 56 -0.25 1.78 29.38
C TYR A 56 -0.17 3.29 29.69
N PRO A 57 -1.23 4.09 29.41
CA PRO A 57 -2.58 3.72 28.98
C PRO A 57 -2.79 3.67 27.46
N TYR A 58 -1.72 3.75 26.67
CA TYR A 58 -1.79 3.96 25.22
C TYR A 58 -1.78 2.67 24.40
N THR A 59 -1.61 1.50 25.02
CA THR A 59 -1.66 0.18 24.33
C THR A 59 -2.95 -0.07 23.55
N LYS A 60 -4.05 0.62 23.87
CA LYS A 60 -5.29 0.57 23.07
C LYS A 60 -5.14 1.10 21.63
N PHE A 61 -4.08 1.88 21.36
CA PHE A 61 -3.72 2.41 20.06
C PHE A 61 -2.71 1.53 19.31
N ALA A 62 -2.33 0.37 19.87
CA ALA A 62 -1.39 -0.54 19.24
C ALA A 62 -1.90 -1.01 17.86
N PHE A 63 -0.99 -1.07 16.90
CA PHE A 63 -1.24 -1.58 15.55
C PHE A 63 0.00 -2.31 15.02
N SER A 64 -0.22 -3.19 14.05
CA SER A 64 0.84 -3.93 13.37
C SER A 64 0.46 -4.23 11.93
N ILE A 65 1.47 -4.37 11.08
CA ILE A 65 1.31 -4.76 9.68
C ILE A 65 2.44 -5.69 9.27
N LYS A 66 2.15 -6.70 8.46
CA LYS A 66 3.13 -7.56 7.81
C LYS A 66 3.04 -7.38 6.31
N PHE A 67 4.16 -7.05 5.66
CA PHE A 67 4.29 -7.02 4.20
C PHE A 67 4.98 -8.31 3.72
N ASN A 68 4.38 -8.99 2.75
CA ASN A 68 4.96 -10.18 2.12
C ASN A 68 5.54 -9.81 0.75
N SER A 69 6.53 -10.58 0.28
CA SER A 69 7.20 -10.36 -1.01
C SER A 69 6.31 -10.62 -2.23
N ASP A 70 5.16 -11.27 -2.05
CA ASP A 70 4.18 -11.56 -3.10
C ASP A 70 3.16 -10.43 -3.34
N GLY A 71 3.37 -9.26 -2.72
CA GLY A 71 2.47 -8.11 -2.84
C GLY A 71 1.26 -8.16 -1.91
N THR A 72 1.18 -9.11 -0.99
CA THR A 72 0.13 -9.18 0.03
C THR A 72 0.55 -8.58 1.37
N TYR A 73 -0.42 -8.12 2.16
CA TYR A 73 -0.20 -7.69 3.53
C TYR A 73 -1.27 -8.24 4.48
N SER A 74 -0.95 -8.27 5.77
CA SER A 74 -1.93 -8.47 6.85
C SER A 74 -1.74 -7.42 7.95
N GLY A 75 -2.82 -6.81 8.41
CA GLY A 75 -2.82 -5.79 9.46
C GLY A 75 -3.67 -6.19 10.66
N ARG A 76 -3.32 -5.68 11.85
CA ARG A 76 -4.08 -5.86 13.10
C ARG A 76 -4.00 -4.63 13.99
N GLY A 77 -5.02 -4.44 14.83
CA GLY A 77 -5.03 -3.45 15.91
C GLY A 77 -5.92 -2.25 15.64
N TYR A 78 -5.46 -1.05 16.03
CA TYR A 78 -6.26 0.17 16.05
C TYR A 78 -6.90 0.52 14.69
N PHE A 79 -6.19 0.30 13.59
CA PHE A 79 -6.69 0.49 12.22
C PHE A 79 -7.38 -0.76 11.65
N GLY A 80 -7.97 -1.59 12.50
CA GLY A 80 -8.70 -2.78 12.08
C GLY A 80 -7.84 -4.04 11.90
N ASN A 81 -8.53 -5.15 11.66
CA ASN A 81 -7.93 -6.46 11.45
C ASN A 81 -8.31 -6.95 10.05
N GLY A 82 -7.31 -7.34 9.24
CA GLY A 82 -7.58 -7.80 7.88
C GLY A 82 -6.33 -8.07 7.08
N SER A 83 -6.52 -8.32 5.80
CA SER A 83 -5.46 -8.58 4.82
C SER A 83 -5.89 -8.08 3.45
N GLY A 84 -4.90 -7.89 2.57
CA GLY A 84 -5.15 -7.49 1.20
C GLY A 84 -3.86 -7.41 0.41
N THR A 85 -3.81 -6.52 -0.56
CA THR A 85 -2.63 -6.28 -1.41
C THR A 85 -2.03 -4.91 -1.12
N TYR A 86 -0.80 -4.68 -1.56
CA TYR A 86 -0.17 -3.36 -1.48
C TYR A 86 0.65 -3.04 -2.73
N THR A 87 0.90 -1.76 -2.93
CA THR A 87 1.90 -1.23 -3.87
C THR A 87 2.91 -0.39 -3.10
N ALA A 88 4.14 -0.34 -3.61
CA ALA A 88 5.20 0.51 -3.10
C ALA A 88 5.93 1.15 -4.30
N LYS A 89 5.94 2.48 -4.37
CA LYS A 89 6.52 3.27 -5.47
C LYS A 89 7.02 4.61 -4.93
N GLY A 90 8.21 5.03 -5.33
CA GLY A 90 8.87 6.21 -4.75
C GLY A 90 8.91 6.10 -3.22
N LYS A 91 8.30 7.05 -2.51
CA LYS A 91 8.15 7.02 -1.03
C LYS A 91 6.80 6.53 -0.56
N THR A 92 5.91 6.16 -1.46
CA THR A 92 4.52 5.87 -1.13
C THR A 92 4.30 4.36 -1.05
N ILE A 93 3.65 3.93 0.03
CA ILE A 93 3.10 2.58 0.18
C ILE A 93 1.59 2.71 0.28
N ILE A 94 0.83 1.96 -0.51
CA ILE A 94 -0.64 1.97 -0.46
C ILE A 94 -1.12 0.55 -0.22
N THR A 95 -1.98 0.35 0.77
CA THR A 95 -2.66 -0.91 1.00
C THR A 95 -4.07 -0.89 0.44
N TYR A 96 -4.53 -2.05 -0.02
CA TYR A 96 -5.83 -2.23 -0.64
C TYR A 96 -6.60 -3.36 0.02
N VAL A 97 -7.89 -3.15 0.27
CA VAL A 97 -8.84 -4.17 0.69
C VAL A 97 -9.89 -4.31 -0.40
N ASN A 98 -10.03 -5.52 -0.97
CA ASN A 98 -10.93 -5.77 -2.11
C ASN A 98 -10.72 -4.80 -3.28
N GLY A 99 -9.45 -4.46 -3.57
CA GLY A 99 -9.07 -3.56 -4.65
C GLY A 99 -9.31 -2.07 -4.40
N LYS A 100 -9.82 -1.68 -3.22
CA LYS A 100 -9.99 -0.28 -2.81
C LYS A 100 -8.89 0.14 -1.86
N GLU A 101 -8.38 1.35 -2.03
CA GLU A 101 -7.38 1.95 -1.13
C GLU A 101 -7.90 1.93 0.31
N TYR A 102 -6.99 1.66 1.25
CA TYR A 102 -7.32 1.58 2.67
C TYR A 102 -6.41 2.48 3.51
N LEU A 103 -5.10 2.23 3.48
CA LEU A 103 -4.10 3.06 4.13
C LEU A 103 -3.04 3.47 3.12
N ARG A 104 -2.69 4.74 3.17
CA ARG A 104 -1.56 5.32 2.45
C ARG A 104 -0.48 5.71 3.44
N TYR A 105 0.76 5.36 3.14
CA TYR A 105 1.92 5.73 3.92
C TYR A 105 2.90 6.49 3.02
N GLU A 106 3.34 7.66 3.46
CA GLU A 106 4.49 8.35 2.90
C GLU A 106 5.70 8.11 3.80
N VAL A 107 6.73 7.47 3.25
CA VAL A 107 7.93 7.07 3.98
C VAL A 107 8.86 8.27 4.15
N LYS A 108 9.03 8.71 5.40
CA LYS A 108 10.01 9.74 5.77
C LYS A 108 11.39 9.15 5.98
N SER A 109 11.45 7.99 6.63
CA SER A 109 12.65 7.19 6.76
C SER A 109 12.33 5.71 6.93
N LEU A 110 13.20 4.85 6.41
CA LEU A 110 13.13 3.40 6.55
C LEU A 110 14.55 2.86 6.69
N SER A 111 15.02 2.72 7.92
CA SER A 111 16.41 2.30 8.19
C SER A 111 16.53 1.72 9.61
N ASN A 112 17.53 0.87 9.85
CA ASN A 112 17.82 0.34 11.18
C ASN A 112 16.60 -0.28 11.89
N ASN A 113 15.75 -1.00 11.14
CA ASN A 113 14.50 -1.58 11.63
C ASN A 113 13.48 -0.56 12.20
N ILE A 114 13.63 0.73 11.89
CA ILE A 114 12.68 1.79 12.25
C ILE A 114 12.14 2.41 10.96
N ALA A 115 10.83 2.59 10.94
CA ALA A 115 10.13 3.35 9.93
C ALA A 115 9.52 4.60 10.57
N GLU A 116 9.69 5.76 9.94
CA GLU A 116 8.92 6.97 10.24
C GLU A 116 8.03 7.29 9.03
N LEU A 117 6.73 7.41 9.26
CA LEU A 117 5.72 7.44 8.21
C LEU A 117 4.69 8.52 8.49
N SER A 118 4.26 9.25 7.45
CA SER A 118 2.97 9.93 7.45
C SER A 118 1.92 8.95 6.94
N MET A 119 0.90 8.66 7.75
CA MET A 119 -0.15 7.69 7.41
C MET A 119 -1.51 8.38 7.25
N THR A 120 -2.22 8.06 6.18
CA THR A 120 -3.56 8.57 5.89
C THR A 120 -4.52 7.40 5.68
N VAL A 121 -5.68 7.45 6.35
CA VAL A 121 -6.79 6.52 6.08
C VAL A 121 -7.59 7.05 4.91
N ASP A 122 -7.91 6.21 3.93
CA ASP A 122 -8.71 6.63 2.78
C ASP A 122 -10.02 7.31 3.21
N GLY A 123 -10.35 8.42 2.55
CA GLY A 123 -11.52 9.24 2.85
C GLY A 123 -11.50 10.03 4.17
N SER A 124 -10.48 9.89 5.03
CA SER A 124 -10.42 10.62 6.31
C SER A 124 -10.05 12.10 6.16
N GLY A 125 -9.22 12.45 5.17
CA GLY A 125 -8.64 13.79 5.04
C GLY A 125 -7.62 14.15 6.12
N GLU A 126 -7.30 13.22 7.03
CA GLU A 126 -6.38 13.42 8.14
C GLU A 126 -5.13 12.56 7.99
N THR A 127 -3.99 13.11 8.40
CA THR A 127 -2.70 12.41 8.39
C THR A 127 -2.20 12.25 9.83
N LEU A 128 -1.80 11.04 10.17
CA LEU A 128 -1.17 10.68 11.43
C LEU A 128 0.30 10.37 11.20
N GLU A 129 1.17 10.98 11.99
CA GLU A 129 2.59 10.63 11.99
C GLU A 129 2.83 9.45 12.93
N VAL A 130 3.49 8.41 12.41
CA VAL A 130 3.73 7.17 13.15
C VAL A 130 5.19 6.75 13.04
N LYS A 131 5.67 6.08 14.09
CA LYS A 131 6.89 5.27 14.02
C LYS A 131 6.55 3.81 14.22
N ALA A 132 7.21 2.94 13.46
CA ALA A 132 7.10 1.51 13.60
C ALA A 132 8.47 0.84 13.70
N MET A 133 8.53 -0.27 14.41
CA MET A 133 9.72 -1.12 14.55
C MET A 133 9.51 -2.46 13.86
N LYS A 134 10.51 -2.90 13.10
CA LYS A 134 10.53 -4.21 12.46
C LYS A 134 10.82 -5.31 13.50
N LYS A 135 10.09 -6.42 13.41
CA LYS A 135 10.31 -7.63 14.23
C LYS A 135 11.10 -8.70 13.50
#